data_AF-A0A497K1I5-F1
#
_entry.id   AF-A0A497K1I5-F1
#
_cell.length_a   1.000
_cell.length_b   1.000
_cell.length_c   1.000
_cell.angle_alpha   90.00
_cell.angle_beta   90.00
_cell.angle_gamma   90.00
#
_symmetry.space_group_name_H-M   'P 1'
#
loop_
_entity.id
_entity.type
_entity.pdbx_description
1 polymer ?
#
loop_
_entity_poly.entity_id
_entity_poly.type
_entity_poly.pdbx_seq_one_letter_code
_entity_poly.pdbx_strand_id
1 'polypeptide(L)'
;MRLGRSLLIKGLSLLFVVIVTLLLMNLILGATGFSDKMLNALVNDQVRIQRQTLSQTIQDPKELQRIVNELEETLIRAYGLDKPWPMRLPQMIWRVLSFDLGNAKTAQTFKGSTAIK
;
A
#
# COMPACT_ATOMS: atom_id res chain seq x y z
N MET A 1 25.11 35.99 -6.31
CA MET A 1 23.83 35.45 -6.81
C MET A 1 23.91 34.26 -7.80
N ARG A 2 25.09 33.77 -8.23
CA ARG A 2 25.19 32.59 -9.13
C ARG A 2 25.15 31.22 -8.40
N LEU A 3 25.68 31.15 -7.18
CA LEU A 3 25.71 29.93 -6.36
C LEU A 3 24.31 29.47 -5.94
N GLY A 4 23.47 30.37 -5.42
CA GLY A 4 22.09 30.04 -5.04
C GLY A 4 21.28 29.50 -6.22
N ARG A 5 21.38 30.12 -7.40
CA ARG A 5 20.67 29.66 -8.62
C ARG A 5 21.14 28.27 -9.09
N SER A 6 22.44 27.99 -9.03
CA SER A 6 23.01 26.68 -9.39
C SER A 6 22.57 25.58 -8.41
N LEU A 7 22.62 25.86 -7.11
CA LEU A 7 22.13 24.94 -6.07
C LEU A 7 20.64 24.67 -6.22
N LEU A 8 19.85 25.70 -6.53
CA LEU A 8 18.40 25.59 -6.70
C LEU A 8 18.04 24.73 -7.93
N ILE A 9 18.73 24.93 -9.07
CA ILE A 9 18.54 24.11 -10.27
C ILE A 9 18.92 22.64 -10.02
N LYS A 10 20.05 22.40 -9.35
CA LYS A 10 20.49 21.04 -9.01
C LYS A 10 19.54 20.36 -8.01
N GLY A 11 19.04 21.11 -7.03
CA GLY A 11 18.03 20.63 -6.10
C GLY A 11 16.73 20.26 -6.80
N LEU A 12 16.25 21.11 -7.71
CA LEU A 12 15.07 20.81 -8.52
C LEU A 12 15.28 19.61 -9.43
N SER A 13 16.45 19.47 -10.06
CA SER A 13 16.72 18.34 -10.95
C SER A 13 16.74 17.03 -10.17
N LEU A 14 17.28 17.02 -8.95
CA LEU A 14 17.26 15.85 -8.08
C LEU A 14 15.82 15.45 -7.73
N LEU A 15 15.00 16.41 -7.31
CA LEU A 15 13.60 16.18 -6.95
C LEU A 15 12.80 15.69 -8.16
N PHE A 16 13.04 16.28 -9.34
CA PHE A 16 12.43 15.86 -10.59
C PHE A 16 12.77 14.41 -10.95
N VAL A 17 14.05 14.02 -10.85
CA VAL A 17 14.48 12.64 -11.12
C VAL A 17 13.79 11.66 -10.18
N VAL A 18 13.67 11.99 -8.88
CA VAL A 18 12.95 11.15 -7.92
C VAL A 18 11.49 10.97 -8.32
N ILE A 19 10.78 12.06 -8.64
CA ILE A 19 9.38 11.98 -9.06
C ILE A 19 9.22 11.13 -10.34
N VAL A 20 10.04 11.38 -11.36
CA VAL A 20 9.98 10.63 -12.63
C VAL A 20 10.26 9.15 -12.41
N THR A 21 11.25 8.82 -11.60
CA THR A 21 11.59 7.43 -11.29
C THR A 21 10.44 6.71 -10.58
N LEU A 22 9.80 7.37 -9.62
CA LEU A 22 8.64 6.82 -8.90
C LEU A 22 7.43 6.61 -9.84
N LEU A 23 7.18 7.55 -10.74
CA LEU A 23 6.13 7.41 -11.75
C LEU A 23 6.39 6.23 -12.69
N LEU A 24 7.62 6.11 -13.20
CA LEU A 24 8.01 5.00 -14.07
C LEU A 24 7.89 3.66 -13.35
N MET A 25 8.35 3.58 -12.10
CA MET A 25 8.26 2.36 -11.31
C MET A 25 6.80 1.95 -11.07
N ASN A 26 5.93 2.88 -10.71
CA ASN A 26 4.51 2.59 -10.52
C ASN A 26 3.83 2.17 -11.83
N LEU A 27 4.23 2.77 -12.96
CA LEU A 27 3.74 2.39 -14.29
C LEU A 27 4.17 0.96 -14.66
N ILE A 28 5.43 0.61 -14.44
CA ILE A 28 5.99 -0.72 -14.75
C ILE A 28 5.36 -1.79 -13.83
N LEU A 29 5.31 -1.55 -12.52
CA LEU A 29 4.72 -2.49 -11.55
C LEU A 29 3.21 -2.63 -11.72
N GLY A 30 2.54 -1.54 -12.10
CA GLY A 30 1.12 -1.56 -12.43
C GLY A 30 0.82 -2.33 -13.71
N ALA A 31 1.55 -2.06 -14.79
CA ALA A 31 1.38 -2.74 -16.08
C ALA A 31 1.69 -4.25 -16.01
N THR A 32 2.59 -4.66 -15.12
CA THR A 32 2.92 -6.08 -14.88
C THR A 32 1.89 -6.80 -14.01
N GLY A 33 0.88 -6.09 -13.48
CA GLY A 33 -0.12 -6.65 -12.55
C GLY A 33 0.47 -7.02 -11.18
N PHE A 34 1.70 -6.58 -10.89
CA PHE A 34 2.35 -6.83 -9.60
C PHE A 34 1.57 -6.17 -8.47
N SER A 35 1.07 -4.95 -8.69
CA SER A 35 0.23 -4.23 -7.72
C SER A 35 -1.03 -5.02 -7.33
N ASP A 36 -1.73 -5.62 -8.30
CA ASP A 36 -2.95 -6.38 -8.03
C ASP A 36 -2.66 -7.69 -7.31
N LYS A 37 -1.59 -8.40 -7.69
CA LYS A 37 -1.14 -9.61 -6.98
C LYS A 37 -0.77 -9.30 -5.53
N MET A 38 -0.06 -8.20 -5.30
CA MET A 38 0.33 -7.75 -3.96
C MET A 38 -0.89 -7.37 -3.12
N LEU A 39 -1.81 -6.57 -3.65
CA LEU A 39 -3.01 -6.14 -2.95
C LEU A 39 -3.93 -7.32 -2.63
N ASN A 40 -4.12 -8.26 -3.56
CA ASN A 40 -4.87 -9.48 -3.31
C ASN A 40 -4.22 -10.36 -2.23
N ALA A 41 -2.89 -10.49 -2.24
CA ALA A 41 -2.19 -11.20 -1.17
C ALA A 41 -2.42 -10.55 0.20
N LEU A 42 -2.45 -9.22 0.28
CA LEU A 42 -2.76 -8.48 1.51
C LEU A 42 -4.19 -8.69 1.98
N VAL A 43 -5.17 -8.71 1.06
CA VAL A 43 -6.57 -9.01 1.40
C VAL A 43 -6.68 -10.43 1.95
N ASN A 44 -6.13 -11.43 1.24
CA ASN A 44 -6.16 -12.82 1.67
C ASN A 44 -5.51 -13.03 3.03
N ASP A 45 -4.39 -12.35 3.30
CA ASP A 45 -3.70 -12.41 4.58
C ASP A 45 -4.56 -11.83 5.72
N GLN A 46 -5.16 -10.66 5.49
CA GLN A 46 -6.04 -10.01 6.48
C GLN A 46 -7.31 -10.82 6.74
N VAL A 47 -7.94 -11.34 5.70
CA VAL A 47 -9.13 -12.21 5.81
C VAL A 47 -8.77 -13.48 6.59
N ARG A 48 -7.62 -14.09 6.31
CA ARG A 48 -7.14 -15.27 7.05
C ARG A 48 -6.95 -14.99 8.53
N ILE A 49 -6.29 -13.88 8.88
CA ILE A 49 -6.05 -13.48 10.28
C ILE A 49 -7.39 -13.21 10.98
N GLN A 50 -8.28 -12.43 10.35
CA GLN A 50 -9.57 -12.09 10.95
C GLN A 50 -10.48 -13.29 11.10
N ARG A 51 -10.50 -14.22 10.12
CA ARG A 51 -11.25 -15.48 10.23
C ARG A 51 -10.77 -16.30 11.43
N GLN A 52 -9.46 -16.35 11.69
CA GLN A 52 -8.91 -17.03 12.86
C GLN A 52 -9.40 -16.41 14.17
N THR A 53 -9.41 -15.07 14.27
CA THR A 53 -9.96 -14.36 15.43
C THR A 53 -11.47 -14.59 15.59
N LEU A 54 -12.25 -14.46 14.51
CA LEU A 54 -13.71 -14.62 14.55
C LEU A 54 -14.14 -16.06 14.86
N SER A 55 -13.37 -17.06 14.41
CA SER A 55 -13.63 -18.47 14.72
C SER A 55 -13.51 -18.82 16.21
N GLN A 56 -12.85 -17.96 17.00
CA GLN A 56 -12.77 -18.11 18.46
C GLN A 56 -14.02 -17.57 19.16
N THR A 57 -14.79 -16.70 18.52
CA THR A 57 -15.96 -16.03 19.09
C THR A 57 -17.28 -16.57 18.53
N ILE A 58 -17.32 -16.93 17.24
CA ILE A 58 -18.52 -17.35 16.53
C ILE A 58 -18.49 -18.87 16.33
N GLN A 59 -19.43 -19.58 16.95
CA GLN A 59 -19.55 -21.04 16.86
C GLN A 59 -20.38 -21.50 15.65
N ASP A 60 -21.25 -20.65 15.08
CA ASP A 60 -22.04 -20.99 13.89
C ASP A 60 -21.18 -20.82 12.61
N PRO A 61 -20.90 -21.92 11.88
CA PRO A 61 -20.11 -21.87 10.65
C PRO A 61 -20.75 -21.04 9.54
N LYS A 62 -22.09 -20.93 9.48
CA LYS A 62 -22.77 -20.15 8.44
C LYS A 62 -22.64 -18.65 8.69
N GLU A 63 -22.78 -18.25 9.96
CA GLU A 63 -22.65 -16.85 10.36
C GLU A 63 -21.21 -16.36 10.23
N LEU A 64 -20.24 -17.21 10.60
CA LEU A 64 -18.82 -16.93 10.39
C LEU A 64 -18.49 -16.69 8.90
N GLN A 65 -18.99 -17.55 8.01
CA GLN A 65 -18.74 -17.38 6.56
C GLN A 65 -19.34 -16.09 6.01
N ARG A 66 -20.54 -15.70 6.47
CA ARG A 66 -21.20 -14.46 6.04
C ARG A 66 -20.36 -13.23 6.40
N ILE A 67 -19.88 -13.17 7.64
CA ILE A 67 -19.08 -12.03 8.14
C ILE A 67 -17.71 -11.99 7.44
N VAL A 68 -17.07 -13.15 7.24
CA VAL A 68 -15.78 -13.24 6.53
C VAL A 68 -15.91 -12.75 5.09
N ASN A 69 -16.99 -13.10 4.38
CA ASN A 69 -17.23 -12.62 3.01
C ASN A 69 -17.48 -11.10 2.99
N GLU A 70 -18.24 -10.56 3.94
CA GLU A 70 -18.52 -9.13 4.03
C GLU A 70 -17.24 -8.32 4.33
N LEU A 71 -16.33 -8.88 5.14
CA LEU A 71 -15.01 -8.31 5.40
C LEU A 71 -14.12 -8.32 4.15
N GLU A 72 -14.11 -9.43 3.41
CA GLU A 72 -13.36 -9.55 2.16
C GLU A 72 -13.83 -8.48 1.15
N GLU A 73 -15.13 -8.35 0.92
CA GLU A 73 -15.69 -7.33 0.01
C GLU A 73 -15.38 -5.89 0.48
N THR A 74 -15.37 -5.66 1.79
CA THR A 74 -15.00 -4.36 2.36
C THR A 74 -13.54 -4.05 2.09
N LEU A 75 -12.65 -5.02 2.26
CA LEU A 75 -11.22 -4.86 1.98
C LEU A 75 -10.94 -4.67 0.49
N ILE A 76 -11.61 -5.43 -0.39
CA ILE A 76 -11.50 -5.27 -1.85
C ILE A 76 -11.86 -3.84 -2.26
N ARG A 77 -12.98 -3.31 -1.75
CA ARG A 77 -13.41 -1.92 -2.00
C ARG A 77 -12.45 -0.90 -1.39
N ALA A 78 -11.96 -1.13 -0.18
CA ALA A 78 -11.02 -0.23 0.49
C ALA A 78 -9.68 -0.11 -0.26
N TYR A 79 -9.19 -1.21 -0.85
CA TYR A 79 -7.98 -1.22 -1.67
C TYR A 79 -8.22 -0.82 -3.14
N GLY A 80 -9.47 -0.56 -3.53
CA GLY A 80 -9.83 -0.22 -4.90
C GLY A 80 -9.68 -1.39 -5.88
N LEU A 81 -9.57 -2.63 -5.40
CA LEU A 81 -9.46 -3.83 -6.23
C LEU A 81 -10.72 -4.07 -7.07
N ASP A 82 -11.82 -3.40 -6.74
CA ASP A 82 -13.06 -3.30 -7.53
C ASP A 82 -12.91 -2.45 -8.79
N LYS A 83 -11.87 -1.60 -8.87
CA LYS A 83 -11.67 -0.65 -9.96
C LYS A 83 -10.51 -1.04 -10.88
N PRO A 84 -10.63 -0.80 -12.20
CA PRO A 84 -9.53 -1.03 -13.13
C PRO A 84 -8.30 -0.19 -12.73
N TRP A 85 -7.11 -0.77 -12.87
CA TRP A 85 -5.84 -0.17 -12.46
C TRP A 85 -5.62 1.28 -12.92
N PRO A 86 -5.96 1.69 -14.17
CA PRO A 86 -5.75 3.06 -14.61
C PRO A 86 -6.50 4.10 -13.77
N MET A 87 -7.64 3.72 -13.18
CA MET A 87 -8.45 4.60 -12.34
C MET A 87 -7.84 4.77 -10.94
N ARG A 88 -6.97 3.85 -10.51
CA ARG A 88 -6.27 3.88 -9.22
C ARG A 88 -4.93 4.61 -9.28
N LEU A 89 -4.33 4.73 -10.47
CA LEU A 89 -3.03 5.37 -10.70
C LEU A 89 -2.87 6.74 -10.03
N PRO A 90 -3.80 7.70 -10.20
CA PRO A 90 -3.64 9.04 -9.60
C PRO A 90 -3.57 9.00 -8.08
N GLN A 91 -4.38 8.16 -7.44
CA GLN A 91 -4.40 8.00 -5.99
C GLN A 91 -3.10 7.34 -5.48
N MET A 92 -2.58 6.34 -6.20
CA MET A 92 -1.30 5.70 -5.86
C MET A 92 -0.14 6.68 -5.97
N ILE A 93 -0.11 7.48 -7.04
CA ILE A 93 0.89 8.54 -7.23
C ILE A 93 0.82 9.56 -6.10
N TRP A 94 -0.39 10.00 -5.74
CA TRP A 94 -0.58 10.94 -4.63
C TRP A 94 -0.07 10.39 -3.31
N ARG A 95 -0.34 9.11 -3.00
CA ARG A 95 0.17 8.44 -1.79
C ARG A 95 1.69 8.46 -1.70
N VAL A 96 2.36 8.17 -2.81
CA VAL A 96 3.83 8.21 -2.88
C VAL A 96 4.36 9.64 -2.72
N LEU A 97 3.73 10.62 -3.37
CA LEU A 97 4.11 12.03 -3.24
C LEU A 97 3.87 12.60 -1.84
N SER A 98 2.84 12.12 -1.14
CA SER A 98 2.55 12.46 0.25
C SER A 98 3.36 11.63 1.27
N PHE A 99 4.32 10.82 0.79
CA PHE A 99 5.12 9.90 1.60
C PHE A 99 4.30 8.90 2.42
N ASP A 100 3.08 8.58 1.99
CA ASP A 100 2.26 7.54 2.58
C ASP A 100 2.53 6.19 1.88
N LEU A 101 3.66 5.61 2.31
CA LEU A 101 4.17 4.32 1.83
C LEU A 101 3.47 3.11 2.48
N GLY A 102 2.44 3.34 3.30
CA GLY A 102 1.76 2.30 4.08
C GLY A 102 2.48 1.93 5.39
N ASN A 103 1.87 1.00 6.12
CA ASN A 103 2.37 0.56 7.43
C ASN A 103 3.30 -0.65 7.26
N ALA A 104 4.60 -0.45 7.50
CA ALA A 104 5.55 -1.55 7.60
C ALA A 104 5.28 -2.32 8.91
N LYS A 105 4.65 -3.50 8.81
CA LYS A 105 4.42 -4.37 9.99
C LYS A 105 5.70 -4.92 10.62
N THR A 106 6.85 -4.72 9.98
CA THR A 106 8.17 -5.11 10.48
C THR A 106 9.22 -4.06 10.13
N ALA A 107 9.18 -2.91 10.81
CA ALA A 107 10.37 -2.08 10.94
C ALA A 107 11.37 -2.81 11.88
N GLN A 108 12.16 -3.74 11.36
CA GLN A 108 13.36 -4.19 12.07
C GLN A 108 14.37 -3.05 12.05
N THR A 109 14.31 -2.20 13.07
CA THR A 109 15.31 -1.16 13.31
C THR A 109 16.69 -1.83 13.37
N PHE A 110 17.64 -1.34 12.58
CA PHE A 110 19.04 -1.81 12.51
C PHE A 110 19.75 -1.83 13.89
N LYS A 111 19.15 -1.20 14.90
CA LYS A 111 19.63 -1.05 16.27
C LYS A 111 18.88 -1.89 17.32
N GLY A 112 17.95 -2.78 16.93
CA GLY A 112 17.32 -3.73 17.85
C GLY A 112 16.60 -3.11 19.07
N SER A 113 16.06 -1.91 18.95
CA SER A 113 15.33 -1.28 20.07
C SER A 113 13.83 -1.54 19.95
N THR A 114 13.33 -2.40 20.82
CA THR A 114 11.90 -2.66 21.05
C THR A 114 11.31 -1.59 21.97
N ALA A 115 11.23 -0.35 21.50
CA ALA A 115 10.47 0.68 22.18
C ALA A 115 9.17 0.91 21.39
N ILE A 116 8.19 0.05 21.66
CA ILE A 116 6.80 0.30 21.26
C ILE A 116 6.20 1.09 22.42
N LYS A 117 5.78 2.33 22.15
CA LYS A 117 4.86 3.08 23.01
C LYS A 117 3.49 3.06 22.36
#